data_AF-A0AAW1LWH0-F1
#
_entry.id   AF-A0AAW1LWH0-F1
#
_cell.length_a   1.000
_cell.length_b   1.000
_cell.length_c   1.000
_cell.angle_alpha   90.00
_cell.angle_beta   90.00
_cell.angle_gamma   90.00
#
_symmetry.space_group_name_H-M   'P 1'
#
loop_
_entity.id
_entity.type
_entity.pdbx_description
1 polymer ?
#
loop_
_entity_poly.entity_id
_entity_poly.type
_entity_poly.pdbx_seq_one_letter_code
_entity_poly.pdbx_strand_id
1 'polypeptide(L)'
;MPGSCRNNPKHFCYVCGKFSPLGKSEKLSLNICRAYELYFDMTVKNQDKQWVPHVTCTTGSRYLRDWLCGQRQSLPFAISMCWKEHKNHFEDCCFCLKKTAGLNTRKKRKCNYVETQSAQKPRPHDEQHPVPRPLICQE
;
A
#
# COMPACT_ATOMS: atom_id res chain seq x y z
N MET A 1 4.11 7.47 -26.37
CA MET A 1 5.14 8.07 -25.50
C MET A 1 5.67 6.98 -24.58
N PRO A 2 6.83 6.36 -24.86
CA PRO A 2 7.37 5.34 -23.97
C PRO A 2 8.32 6.04 -22.97
N GLY A 3 7.94 6.10 -21.68
CA GLY A 3 8.87 6.56 -20.65
C GLY A 3 8.26 7.07 -19.35
N SER A 4 6.95 7.32 -19.29
CA SER A 4 6.32 7.78 -18.04
C SER A 4 4.96 7.12 -17.78
N CYS A 5 4.69 6.87 -16.50
CA CYS A 5 3.44 6.26 -16.07
C CYS A 5 2.26 7.19 -16.33
N ARG A 6 1.11 6.64 -16.74
CA ARG A 6 -0.14 7.40 -16.91
C ARG A 6 -0.56 8.12 -15.62
N ASN A 7 -0.32 7.49 -14.47
CA ASN A 7 -0.59 8.06 -13.16
C ASN A 7 0.69 8.28 -12.38
N ASN A 8 0.71 9.33 -11.58
CA ASN A 8 1.80 9.59 -10.64
C ASN A 8 1.79 8.53 -9.52
N PRO A 9 2.89 7.81 -9.27
CA PRO A 9 3.02 6.84 -8.16
C PRO A 9 2.68 7.43 -6.78
N LYS A 10 2.87 8.74 -6.58
CA LYS A 10 2.50 9.45 -5.34
C LYS A 10 1.01 9.41 -5.04
N HIS A 11 0.16 9.05 -6.00
CA HIS A 11 -1.26 8.86 -5.77
C HIS A 11 -1.62 7.46 -5.32
N PHE A 12 -0.66 6.58 -5.04
CA PHE A 12 -0.91 5.22 -4.59
C PHE A 12 -0.31 5.00 -3.20
N CYS A 13 -1.03 4.24 -2.37
CA CYS A 13 -0.53 3.88 -1.05
C CYS A 13 0.42 2.68 -1.16
N TYR A 14 1.63 2.81 -0.63
CA TYR A 14 2.58 1.71 -0.51
C TYR A 14 1.98 0.49 0.22
N VAL A 15 1.29 0.71 1.34
CA VAL A 15 0.80 -0.36 2.23
C VAL A 15 -0.38 -1.12 1.63
N CYS A 16 -1.36 -0.43 1.05
CA CYS A 16 -2.63 -1.04 0.64
C CYS A 16 -2.97 -0.91 -0.85
N GLY A 17 -2.10 -0.30 -1.66
CA GLY A 17 -2.30 -0.11 -3.10
C GLY A 17 -3.44 0.83 -3.50
N LYS A 18 -4.22 1.34 -2.54
CA LYS A 18 -5.36 2.22 -2.81
C LYS A 18 -4.89 3.54 -3.39
N PHE A 19 -5.61 4.00 -4.41
CA PHE A 19 -5.47 5.36 -4.91
C PHE A 19 -5.79 6.36 -3.80
N SER A 20 -4.94 7.36 -3.59
CA SER A 20 -5.11 8.48 -2.67
C SER A 20 -4.88 9.79 -3.42
N PRO A 21 -5.92 10.64 -3.60
CA PRO A 21 -5.73 11.96 -4.18
C PRO A 21 -4.88 12.81 -3.24
N LEU A 22 -4.31 13.89 -3.80
CA LEU A 22 -3.43 14.83 -3.12
C LEU A 22 -4.01 15.28 -1.78
N GLY A 23 -3.15 15.39 -0.75
CA GLY A 23 -3.52 15.77 0.62
C GLY A 23 -4.02 14.63 1.52
N LYS A 24 -4.19 13.40 0.99
CA LYS A 24 -4.57 12.21 1.78
C LYS A 24 -3.46 11.15 1.82
N SER A 25 -2.23 11.58 1.62
CA SER A 25 -1.02 10.75 1.60
C SER A 25 0.06 11.40 2.45
N GLU A 26 0.81 10.61 3.20
CA GLU A 26 1.94 11.02 4.02
C GLU A 26 3.19 10.22 3.66
N LYS A 27 4.36 10.77 3.98
CA LYS A 27 5.64 10.08 3.78
C LYS A 27 5.72 8.85 4.69
N LEU A 28 6.44 7.83 4.23
CA LEU A 28 6.80 6.67 5.05
C LEU A 28 7.84 7.10 6.11
N SER A 29 7.36 7.57 7.26
CA SER A 29 8.22 7.95 8.40
C SER A 29 8.82 6.72 9.08
N LEU A 30 9.85 6.92 9.91
CA LEU A 30 10.49 5.83 10.67
C LEU A 30 9.48 5.01 11.48
N ASN A 31 8.53 5.66 12.16
CA ASN A 31 7.50 4.97 12.94
C ASN A 31 6.56 4.12 12.06
N ILE A 32 6.22 4.61 10.86
CA ILE A 32 5.39 3.86 9.92
C ILE A 32 6.17 2.66 9.36
N CYS A 33 7.44 2.86 9.00
CA CYS A 33 8.31 1.78 8.54
C CYS A 33 8.50 0.71 9.62
N ARG A 34 8.69 1.12 10.87
CA ARG A 34 8.81 0.19 12.00
C ARG A 34 7.52 -0.57 12.27
N ALA A 35 6.37 0.12 12.28
CA ALA A 35 5.08 -0.54 12.43
C ALA A 35 4.80 -1.53 11.29
N TYR A 36 5.17 -1.16 10.06
CA TYR A 36 5.05 -2.03 8.89
C TYR A 36 5.91 -3.28 9.03
N GLU A 37 7.18 -3.12 9.42
CA GLU A 37 8.11 -4.23 9.67
C GLU A 37 7.58 -5.19 10.73
N LEU A 38 7.12 -4.67 11.87
CA LEU A 38 6.58 -5.48 12.95
C LEU A 38 5.28 -6.20 12.59
N TYR A 39 4.44 -5.59 11.75
CA TYR A 39 3.17 -6.20 11.34
C TYR A 39 3.36 -7.26 10.25
N PHE A 40 4.15 -6.95 9.22
CA PHE A 40 4.27 -7.77 8.02
C PHE A 40 5.50 -8.69 8.03
N ASP A 41 6.32 -8.64 9.09
CA ASP A 41 7.62 -9.30 9.18
C ASP A 41 8.51 -9.01 7.96
N MET A 42 8.44 -7.76 7.47
CA MET A 42 9.11 -7.34 6.25
C MET A 42 9.40 -5.84 6.27
N THR A 43 10.61 -5.46 5.91
CA THR A 43 10.97 -4.05 5.77
C THR A 43 10.30 -3.39 4.56
N VAL A 44 10.09 -2.08 4.63
CA VAL A 44 9.75 -1.27 3.45
C VAL A 44 10.95 -1.29 2.50
N LYS A 45 10.74 -1.69 1.24
CA LYS A 45 11.81 -1.88 0.24
C LYS A 45 11.65 -0.97 -0.96
N ASN A 46 12.73 -0.86 -1.74
CA ASN A 46 12.77 -0.24 -3.07
C ASN A 46 12.39 1.25 -3.10
N GLN A 47 12.53 1.96 -1.97
CA GLN A 47 12.14 3.37 -1.86
C GLN A 47 13.04 4.33 -2.68
N ASP A 48 14.10 3.82 -3.29
CA ASP A 48 14.93 4.46 -4.30
C ASP A 48 14.39 4.30 -5.74
N LYS A 49 13.40 3.44 -5.95
CA LYS A 49 12.86 3.09 -7.27
C LYS A 49 11.57 3.83 -7.59
N GLN A 50 11.45 4.36 -8.80
CA GLN A 50 10.26 5.13 -9.22
C GLN A 50 9.01 4.26 -9.46
N TRP A 51 9.17 2.95 -9.64
CA TRP A 51 8.08 2.01 -9.90
C TRP A 51 7.31 1.58 -8.64
N VAL A 52 7.70 2.08 -7.46
CA VAL A 52 7.00 1.82 -6.19
C VAL A 52 6.53 3.14 -5.57
N PRO A 53 5.39 3.16 -4.84
CA PRO A 53 4.97 4.38 -4.17
C PRO A 53 5.89 4.73 -2.99
N HIS A 54 6.16 6.02 -2.82
CA HIS A 54 6.95 6.55 -1.70
C HIS A 54 6.12 7.11 -0.54
N VAL A 55 4.82 6.88 -0.59
CA VAL A 55 3.85 7.43 0.36
C VAL A 55 2.86 6.37 0.77
N THR A 56 2.26 6.58 1.95
CA THR A 56 1.12 5.79 2.43
C THR A 56 -0.10 6.69 2.50
N CYS A 57 -1.30 6.13 2.37
CA CYS A 57 -2.52 6.89 2.60
C CYS A 57 -2.78 7.05 4.10
N THR A 58 -3.51 8.10 4.48
CA THR A 58 -3.86 8.38 5.89
C THR A 58 -4.51 7.18 6.60
N THR A 59 -5.27 6.35 5.88
CA THR A 59 -5.88 5.15 6.45
C THR A 59 -4.83 4.07 6.74
N GLY A 60 -3.87 3.86 5.83
CA GLY A 60 -2.82 2.85 5.99
C GLY A 60 -1.86 3.21 7.12
N SER A 61 -1.42 4.47 7.19
CA SER A 61 -0.59 4.96 8.29
C SER A 61 -1.32 4.91 9.63
N ARG A 62 -2.61 5.25 9.67
CA ARG A 62 -3.41 5.19 10.90
C ARG A 62 -3.54 3.75 11.38
N TYR A 63 -3.88 2.80 10.50
CA TYR A 63 -4.00 1.40 10.92
C TYR A 63 -2.70 0.83 11.49
N LEU A 64 -1.56 1.15 10.88
CA LEU A 64 -0.25 0.73 11.38
C LEU A 64 0.07 1.34 12.76
N ARG A 65 -0.19 2.64 12.93
CA ARG A 65 0.02 3.33 14.21
C ARG A 65 -0.91 2.82 15.30
N ASP A 66 -2.20 2.74 15.02
CA ASP A 66 -3.21 2.27 15.97
C ASP A 66 -2.89 0.82 16.40
N TRP A 67 -2.45 -0.03 15.46
CA TRP A 67 -2.06 -1.40 15.81
C TRP A 67 -0.80 -1.42 16.68
N LEU A 68 0.23 -0.65 16.30
CA LEU A 68 1.47 -0.58 17.06
C LEU A 68 1.21 -0.12 18.50
N CYS A 69 0.28 0.83 18.71
CA CYS A 69 -0.11 1.33 20.03
C CYS A 69 -1.19 0.48 20.74
N GLY A 70 -1.58 -0.68 20.21
CA GLY A 70 -2.62 -1.53 20.80
C GLY A 70 -4.05 -1.00 20.69
N GLN A 71 -4.27 0.13 20.03
CA GLN A 71 -5.61 0.72 19.80
C GLN A 71 -6.39 -0.01 18.68
N ARG A 72 -5.72 -0.89 17.94
CA ARG A 72 -6.32 -1.69 16.86
C ARG A 72 -5.81 -3.12 16.92
N GLN A 73 -6.73 -4.08 16.84
CA GLN A 73 -6.39 -5.50 16.85
C GLN A 73 -5.65 -5.95 15.59
N SER A 74 -6.11 -5.53 14.40
CA SER A 74 -5.53 -5.94 13.13
C SER A 74 -5.77 -4.97 11.98
N LEU A 75 -4.89 -4.98 10.98
CA LEU A 75 -5.17 -4.48 9.65
C LEU A 75 -6.14 -5.42 8.92
N PRO A 76 -6.86 -4.96 7.88
CA PRO A 76 -7.80 -5.81 7.14
C PRO A 76 -7.12 -6.83 6.21
N PHE A 77 -5.79 -6.96 6.27
CA PHE A 77 -4.99 -7.85 5.43
C PHE A 77 -3.71 -8.24 6.17
N ALA A 78 -3.30 -9.49 5.96
CA ALA A 78 -2.07 -10.05 6.53
C ALA A 78 -0.85 -9.78 5.68
N ILE A 79 -1.04 -9.69 4.36
CA ILE A 79 0.02 -9.38 3.42
C ILE A 79 -0.30 -8.01 2.82
N SER A 80 0.66 -7.10 2.88
CA SER A 80 0.54 -5.77 2.28
C SER A 80 0.53 -5.84 0.75
N MET A 81 0.31 -4.70 0.10
CA MET A 81 0.47 -4.60 -1.36
C MET A 81 1.92 -4.94 -1.76
N CYS A 82 2.10 -5.93 -2.63
CA CYS A 82 3.42 -6.29 -3.15
C CYS A 82 3.73 -5.47 -4.39
N TRP A 83 4.92 -4.86 -4.42
CA TRP A 83 5.41 -4.06 -5.53
C TRP A 83 6.66 -4.68 -6.14
N LYS A 84 6.67 -4.84 -7.46
CA LYS A 84 7.79 -5.28 -8.28
C LYS A 84 7.92 -4.35 -9.47
N GLU A 85 9.09 -4.34 -10.08
CA GLU A 85 9.32 -3.61 -11.31
C GLU A 85 8.42 -4.15 -12.43
N HIS A 86 7.80 -3.24 -13.18
CA HIS A 86 6.91 -3.61 -14.26
C HIS A 86 7.70 -3.92 -15.54
N LYS A 87 7.28 -4.96 -16.27
CA LYS A 87 7.91 -5.31 -17.56
C LYS A 87 7.66 -4.25 -18.63
N ASN A 88 6.47 -3.67 -18.64
CA ASN A 88 6.08 -2.64 -19.60
C ASN A 88 4.93 -1.78 -19.05
N HIS A 89 4.66 -0.64 -19.70
CA HIS A 89 3.61 0.29 -19.29
C HIS A 89 2.20 -0.07 -19.78
N PHE A 90 2.06 -1.06 -20.66
CA PHE A 90 0.80 -1.38 -21.34
C PHE A 90 0.01 -2.50 -20.66
N GLU A 91 0.71 -3.49 -20.11
CA GLU A 91 0.12 -4.73 -19.58
C GLU A 91 0.51 -5.01 -18.14
N ASP A 92 1.65 -4.48 -17.68
CA ASP A 92 2.23 -4.84 -16.38
C ASP A 92 2.53 -3.61 -15.52
N CYS A 93 2.14 -2.40 -15.88
CA CYS A 93 2.32 -1.24 -15.01
C CYS A 93 1.00 -0.90 -14.30
N CYS A 94 0.92 -1.20 -13.01
CA CYS A 94 -0.25 -0.84 -12.19
C CYS A 94 -0.66 0.62 -12.38
N PHE A 95 0.32 1.53 -12.34
CA PHE A 95 0.05 2.96 -12.44
C PHE A 95 -0.55 3.34 -13.79
N CYS A 96 -0.23 2.60 -14.86
CA CYS A 96 -0.79 2.86 -16.19
C CYS A 96 -2.17 2.25 -16.39
N LEU A 97 -2.35 1.02 -15.91
CA LEU A 97 -3.58 0.25 -16.06
C LEU A 97 -4.73 0.82 -15.22
N LYS A 98 -4.41 1.53 -14.13
CA LYS A 98 -5.44 2.11 -13.27
C LYS A 98 -6.18 3.23 -13.98
N LYS A 99 -7.47 3.01 -14.27
CA LYS A 99 -8.40 4.06 -14.72
C LYS A 99 -8.75 4.98 -13.55
N THR A 100 -7.94 6.02 -13.35
CA THR A 100 -8.10 7.05 -12.30
C THR A 100 -8.89 8.26 -12.77
N ALA A 101 -9.00 8.48 -14.09
CA ALA A 101 -9.76 9.57 -14.68
C ALA A 101 -11.23 9.53 -14.21
N GLY A 102 -11.71 10.62 -13.61
CA GLY A 102 -13.08 10.73 -13.09
C GLY A 102 -13.34 10.07 -11.73
N LEU A 103 -12.31 9.55 -11.05
CA LEU A 103 -12.44 9.04 -9.68
C LEU A 103 -12.52 10.20 -8.67
N ASN A 104 -13.73 10.51 -8.20
CA ASN A 104 -13.93 11.29 -6.97
C ASN A 104 -14.02 10.38 -5.74
N THR A 105 -14.11 10.96 -4.54
CA THR A 105 -14.18 10.24 -3.25
C THR A 105 -15.29 9.18 -3.21
N ARG A 106 -16.40 9.40 -3.93
CA ARG A 106 -17.56 8.49 -4.02
C ARG A 106 -17.31 7.33 -4.99
N LYS A 107 -16.64 7.56 -6.11
CA LYS A 107 -16.34 6.56 -7.15
C LYS A 107 -15.09 5.71 -6.85
N LYS A 108 -14.26 6.12 -5.89
CA LYS A 108 -13.07 5.39 -5.41
C LYS A 108 -13.33 3.92 -5.04
N ARG A 109 -14.49 3.64 -4.44
CA ARG A 109 -14.88 2.28 -3.99
C ARG A 109 -15.10 1.30 -5.15
N LYS A 110 -15.45 1.80 -6.34
CA LYS A 110 -15.69 1.00 -7.56
C LYS A 110 -14.44 0.84 -8.43
N CYS A 111 -13.30 1.37 -7.99
CA CYS A 111 -12.09 1.28 -8.78
C CYS A 111 -11.45 -0.11 -8.60
N ASN A 112 -11.89 -1.07 -9.42
CA ASN A 112 -11.32 -2.40 -9.47
C ASN A 112 -9.82 -2.29 -9.81
N TYR A 113 -9.00 -2.95 -9.00
CA TYR A 113 -7.57 -3.05 -9.21
C TYR A 113 -7.34 -4.33 -10.00
N VAL A 114 -6.72 -4.23 -11.17
CA VAL A 114 -6.27 -5.42 -11.92
C VAL A 114 -4.96 -5.84 -11.28
N GLU A 115 -4.88 -7.09 -10.84
CA GLU A 115 -3.61 -7.62 -10.36
C GLU A 115 -2.68 -7.83 -11.55
N THR A 116 -1.42 -7.49 -11.37
CA THR A 116 -0.37 -7.66 -12.37
C THR A 116 0.80 -8.41 -11.77
N GLN A 117 1.77 -8.81 -12.60
CA GLN A 117 3.00 -9.43 -12.08
C GLN A 117 3.79 -8.42 -11.26
N SER A 118 3.74 -7.14 -11.64
CA SER A 118 4.37 -6.04 -10.92
C SER A 118 3.66 -5.62 -9.62
N ALA A 119 2.37 -5.95 -9.46
CA ALA A 119 1.57 -5.40 -8.38
C ALA A 119 0.45 -6.36 -7.95
N GLN A 120 0.65 -7.02 -6.81
CA GLN A 120 -0.29 -8.00 -6.25
C GLN A 120 -1.02 -7.41 -5.05
N LYS A 121 -2.34 -7.60 -4.98
CA LYS A 121 -3.17 -6.96 -3.94
C LYS A 121 -2.80 -7.46 -2.55
N PRO A 122 -3.13 -6.66 -1.51
CA PRO A 122 -3.09 -7.14 -0.14
C PRO A 122 -3.97 -8.39 0.02
N ARG A 123 -3.48 -9.38 0.77
CA ARG A 123 -4.20 -10.64 1.03
C ARG A 123 -4.81 -10.64 2.44
N PRO A 124 -6.03 -11.15 2.62
CA PRO A 124 -6.67 -11.23 3.93
C PRO A 124 -5.87 -12.13 4.89
N HIS A 125 -6.20 -12.05 6.18
CA HIS A 125 -5.73 -13.02 7.16
C HIS A 125 -6.39 -14.38 6.94
N ASP A 126 -5.60 -15.42 7.18
CA ASP A 126 -6.00 -16.84 7.16
C ASP A 126 -5.14 -17.60 8.19
N GLU A 127 -5.30 -18.92 8.26
CA GLU A 127 -4.54 -19.77 9.20
C GLU A 127 -3.02 -19.72 8.96
N GLN A 128 -2.58 -19.48 7.72
CA GLN A 128 -1.16 -19.38 7.37
C GLN A 128 -0.60 -17.99 7.64
N HIS A 129 -1.46 -16.96 7.64
CA HIS A 129 -1.11 -15.57 7.86
C HIS A 129 -1.96 -14.97 8.99
N PRO A 130 -1.74 -15.41 10.25
CA PRO A 130 -2.50 -14.92 11.40
C PRO A 130 -2.21 -13.45 11.68
N VAL A 131 -3.00 -12.85 12.58
CA VAL A 131 -2.77 -11.49 13.04
C VAL A 131 -1.53 -11.47 13.96
N PRO A 132 -0.51 -10.63 13.67
CA PRO A 132 0.66 -10.49 14.54
C PRO A 132 0.27 -9.84 15.88
N ARG A 133 0.94 -10.23 16.96
CA ARG A 133 0.76 -9.60 18.28
C ARG A 133 1.52 -8.27 18.34
N PRO A 134 0.87 -7.15 18.74
CA PRO A 134 1.58 -5.90 18.94
C PRO A 134 2.57 -6.04 20.10
N LEU A 135 3.79 -5.53 19.93
CA LEU A 135 4.83 -5.59 20.96
C LEU A 135 4.59 -4.63 22.15
N ILE A 136 3.71 -3.64 22.01
CA ILE A 136 3.52 -2.56 23.01
C ILE A 136 2.36 -2.86 23.99
N CYS A 137 2.05 -4.13 24.21
CA CYS A 137 1.18 -4.59 25.31
C CYS A 137 1.89 -5.68 26.14
N GLN A 138 3.18 -5.49 26.43
CA GLN A 138 3.78 -6.13 27.60
C GLN A 138 3.73 -5.09 28.71
N GLU A 139 2.90 -5.38 29.71
CA GLU A 139 2.63 -4.55 30.90
C GLU A 139 3.90 -4.10 31.63
#